data_AF-A0A7X8WW97-F1
#
_entry.id   AF-A0A7X8WW97-F1
#
_cell.length_a   1.000
_cell.length_b   1.000
_cell.length_c   1.000
_cell.angle_alpha   90.00
_cell.angle_beta   90.00
_cell.angle_gamma   90.00
#
_symmetry.space_group_name_H-M   'P 1'
#
loop_
_entity.id
_entity.type
_entity.pdbx_description
1 polymer ?
#
loop_
_entity_poly.entity_id
_entity_poly.type
_entity_poly.pdbx_seq_one_letter_code
_entity_poly.pdbx_strand_id
1 'polypeptide(L)'
;MRKLGWMILLAILVTVIPISANSGPVYWEGYPSSNVLVIEENSPIRVEEENLIFDFSQNEEGYHTLSGRVTATYKMLNPTTEKYLAQMAFPFIGKVNSFLPEEIVLTADGNPLPYEIYLGEVVRDREQFDFANIVQTISSESYQGVNFTNKQKAKLYTITVKPTTEQRINFAIDFEFNHEETKILTAGFNRYERNGEETRIAAWCYEEEQLEILVLGEDIELRINSYTDGELKEKTDLVTYEIFTEEIEVEQYLLNFIEKRDSGESKKVLPQGQLFNMYANSLDRYLTQNIGLCTAEDLTSEEYIDRIFTLVYQVDFPANGEKEVSIGYKTLGTMDKRETGKPQYSFDYLLNPAGNWAQFNNLNIEIIPPVEAPFLIKSTVEFTLEKDRIYTAQLANLPEEDLSFTLYEDEEITPLDKASGAFQRNFGYFTPLIIGALIILLFVGLVIIAIKYYQRRRGGF
;
A
#
# COMPACT_ATOMS: atom_id res chain seq x y z
N MET A 1 1.82 -40.45 -45.66
CA MET A 1 2.61 -40.02 -44.49
C MET A 1 2.85 -38.51 -44.41
N ARG A 2 3.29 -37.81 -45.48
CA ARG A 2 3.51 -36.33 -45.47
C ARG A 2 2.28 -35.49 -45.12
N LYS A 3 1.07 -35.88 -45.54
CA LYS A 3 -0.17 -35.13 -45.28
C LYS A 3 -0.75 -35.31 -43.86
N LEU A 4 -0.45 -36.44 -43.21
CA LEU A 4 -0.89 -36.69 -41.83
C LEU A 4 -0.05 -35.90 -40.81
N GLY A 5 1.25 -35.73 -41.09
CA GLY A 5 2.14 -34.90 -40.27
C GLY A 5 1.77 -33.40 -40.28
N TRP A 6 1.30 -32.88 -41.42
CA TRP A 6 0.85 -31.49 -41.52
C TRP A 6 -0.47 -31.23 -40.79
N MET A 7 -1.39 -32.20 -40.76
CA MET A 7 -2.63 -32.07 -40.00
C MET A 7 -2.42 -32.16 -38.48
N ILE A 8 -1.46 -32.96 -38.01
CA ILE A 8 -1.10 -32.99 -36.58
C ILE A 8 -0.43 -31.67 -36.17
N LEU A 9 0.42 -31.09 -37.03
CA LEU A 9 1.03 -29.77 -36.79
C LEU A 9 -0.01 -28.64 -36.76
N LEU A 10 -1.01 -28.69 -37.66
CA LEU A 10 -2.12 -27.72 -37.67
C LEU A 10 -3.07 -27.90 -36.50
N ALA A 11 -3.33 -29.14 -36.06
CA ALA A 11 -4.20 -29.41 -34.90
C ALA A 11 -3.57 -28.97 -33.57
N ILE A 12 -2.23 -28.99 -33.47
CA ILE A 12 -1.49 -28.45 -32.31
C ILE A 12 -1.51 -26.91 -32.31
N LEU A 13 -1.67 -26.26 -33.47
CA LEU A 13 -1.75 -24.79 -33.57
C LEU A 13 -3.12 -24.20 -33.18
N VAL A 14 -4.16 -25.04 -33.00
CA VAL A 14 -5.55 -24.58 -32.73
C VAL A 14 -5.94 -24.73 -31.25
N THR A 15 -5.01 -25.12 -30.37
CA THR A 15 -5.31 -25.14 -28.93
C THR A 15 -5.31 -23.73 -28.36
N VAL A 16 -6.52 -23.20 -28.20
CA VAL A 16 -6.98 -22.20 -27.23
C VAL A 16 -6.08 -20.96 -27.14
N ILE A 17 -6.55 -19.84 -27.70
CA ILE A 17 -6.03 -18.52 -27.32
C ILE A 17 -6.79 -18.12 -26.05
N PRO A 18 -6.23 -18.27 -24.83
CA PRO A 18 -6.84 -17.64 -23.68
C PRO A 18 -6.72 -16.13 -23.88
N ILE A 19 -7.87 -15.46 -23.93
CA ILE A 19 -7.97 -14.03 -23.66
C ILE A 19 -7.63 -13.90 -22.18
N SER A 20 -6.41 -13.45 -21.85
CA SER A 20 -5.90 -13.42 -20.48
C SER A 20 -5.36 -12.04 -20.15
N ALA A 21 -5.83 -11.52 -19.02
CA ALA A 21 -5.38 -10.27 -18.42
C ALA A 21 -3.89 -10.35 -18.04
N ASN A 22 -3.20 -9.23 -18.18
CA ASN A 22 -1.78 -9.07 -17.87
C ASN A 22 -1.45 -9.50 -16.43
N SER A 23 -0.77 -10.63 -16.25
CA SER A 23 -0.14 -11.01 -14.98
C SER A 23 1.27 -11.52 -15.26
N GLY A 24 2.24 -10.59 -15.27
CA GLY A 24 3.67 -10.90 -15.19
C GLY A 24 4.04 -11.54 -13.84
N PRO A 25 5.33 -11.77 -13.53
CA PRO A 25 5.73 -12.23 -12.20
C PRO A 25 5.14 -11.29 -11.14
N VAL A 26 4.40 -11.89 -10.20
CA VAL A 26 3.59 -11.16 -9.24
C VAL A 26 4.47 -10.79 -8.04
N TYR A 27 4.52 -9.50 -7.74
CA TYR A 27 5.12 -8.94 -6.54
C TYR A 27 4.02 -8.17 -5.82
N TRP A 28 3.64 -8.61 -4.62
CA TRP A 28 2.73 -7.88 -3.74
C TRP A 28 3.50 -7.46 -2.51
N GLU A 29 3.48 -6.17 -2.24
CA GLU A 29 4.25 -5.60 -1.16
C GLU A 29 3.54 -5.78 0.18
N GLY A 30 4.28 -6.26 1.17
CA GLY A 30 3.92 -6.26 2.58
C GLY A 30 4.80 -5.28 3.33
N TYR A 31 4.40 -4.92 4.54
CA TYR A 31 4.92 -3.71 5.18
C TYR A 31 5.54 -3.99 6.56
N PRO A 32 6.73 -3.40 6.82
CA PRO A 32 7.34 -3.45 8.13
C PRO A 32 6.44 -2.89 9.24
N SER A 33 6.64 -3.40 10.44
CA SER A 33 6.07 -2.83 11.67
C SER A 33 7.18 -2.58 12.69
N SER A 34 6.92 -1.91 13.80
CA SER A 34 7.97 -1.45 14.72
C SER A 34 7.82 -1.96 16.15
N ASN A 35 8.84 -1.69 16.96
CA ASN A 35 8.84 -1.79 18.43
C ASN A 35 8.14 -0.60 19.12
N VAL A 36 7.72 -0.78 20.39
CA VAL A 36 7.20 0.27 21.28
C VAL A 36 8.33 1.18 21.79
N LEU A 37 8.01 2.46 21.95
CA LEU A 37 8.92 3.52 22.37
C LEU A 37 8.33 4.43 23.43
N VAL A 38 9.20 5.11 24.18
CA VAL A 38 8.85 6.34 24.92
C VAL A 38 9.11 7.54 24.03
N ILE A 39 8.21 8.52 24.05
CA ILE A 39 8.37 9.79 23.33
C ILE A 39 9.40 10.69 24.03
N GLU A 40 9.47 10.64 25.36
CA GLU A 40 10.42 11.40 26.17
C GLU A 40 11.83 10.79 26.11
N GLU A 41 12.82 11.64 25.81
CA GLU A 41 14.22 11.27 25.95
C GLU A 41 14.57 10.95 27.41
N ASN A 42 15.44 9.96 27.63
CA ASN A 42 15.97 9.57 28.95
C ASN A 42 14.92 9.08 29.96
N SER A 43 13.85 8.44 29.49
CA SER A 43 12.89 7.77 30.36
C SER A 43 13.56 6.77 31.32
N PRO A 44 13.18 6.74 32.61
CA PRO A 44 13.75 5.78 33.56
C PRO A 44 13.24 4.34 33.36
N ILE A 45 12.24 4.15 32.50
CA ILE A 45 11.60 2.86 32.27
C ILE A 45 12.58 1.91 31.58
N ARG A 46 12.60 0.67 32.08
CA ARG A 46 13.40 -0.42 31.54
C ARG A 46 12.50 -1.46 30.89
N VAL A 47 12.93 -2.03 29.78
CA VAL A 47 12.32 -3.21 29.18
C VAL A 47 13.10 -4.42 29.67
N GLU A 48 12.47 -5.22 30.53
CA GLU A 48 13.07 -6.43 31.10
C GLU A 48 12.91 -7.65 30.18
N GLU A 49 11.87 -7.63 29.34
CA GLU A 49 11.56 -8.68 28.38
C GLU A 49 10.64 -8.15 27.27
N GLU A 50 10.87 -8.60 26.04
CA GLU A 50 9.94 -8.49 24.92
C GLU A 50 9.63 -9.89 24.38
N ASN A 51 8.34 -10.20 24.27
CA ASN A 51 7.83 -11.41 23.63
C ASN A 51 7.12 -11.00 22.34
N LEU A 52 7.70 -11.39 21.21
CA LEU A 52 7.21 -11.08 19.87
C LEU A 52 6.70 -12.34 19.17
N ILE A 53 5.42 -12.37 18.86
CA ILE A 53 4.76 -13.52 18.22
C ILE A 53 4.26 -13.09 16.84
N PHE A 54 4.69 -13.81 15.80
CA PHE A 54 4.17 -13.72 14.44
C PHE A 54 3.29 -14.94 14.17
N ASP A 55 1.97 -14.76 14.23
CA ASP A 55 1.00 -15.82 14.00
C ASP A 55 0.38 -15.71 12.60
N PHE A 56 0.79 -16.61 11.71
CA PHE A 56 0.26 -16.76 10.35
C PHE A 56 -0.67 -17.97 10.21
N SER A 57 -1.06 -18.61 11.31
CA SER A 57 -1.89 -19.82 11.28
C SER A 57 -3.30 -19.56 10.76
N GLN A 58 -3.80 -18.34 10.95
CA GLN A 58 -5.11 -17.89 10.46
C GLN A 58 -4.89 -16.88 9.32
N ASN A 59 -4.69 -17.41 8.11
CA ASN A 59 -4.68 -16.56 6.93
C ASN A 59 -6.12 -16.14 6.60
N GLU A 60 -6.43 -14.85 6.72
CA GLU A 60 -7.76 -14.35 6.42
C GLU A 60 -8.00 -14.28 4.90
N GLU A 61 -9.18 -14.76 4.46
CA GLU A 61 -9.59 -14.69 3.06
C GLU A 61 -9.77 -13.21 2.63
N GLY A 62 -9.06 -12.77 1.58
CA GLY A 62 -9.29 -11.44 0.98
C GLY A 62 -8.05 -10.72 0.46
N TYR A 63 -6.86 -11.09 0.91
CA TYR A 63 -5.61 -10.49 0.43
C TYR A 63 -4.93 -11.33 -0.65
N HIS A 64 -4.22 -10.68 -1.56
CA HIS A 64 -3.40 -11.35 -2.57
C HIS A 64 -2.04 -11.85 -2.05
N THR A 65 -1.78 -11.66 -0.75
CA THR A 65 -0.56 -12.07 -0.04
C THR A 65 -0.90 -12.71 1.30
N LEU A 66 0.10 -13.33 1.94
CA LEU A 66 -0.02 -13.89 3.27
C LEU A 66 -0.26 -12.78 4.30
N SER A 67 -1.30 -12.96 5.11
CA SER A 67 -1.61 -12.09 6.26
C SER A 67 -1.40 -12.85 7.57
N GLY A 68 -1.17 -12.11 8.65
CA GLY A 68 -1.09 -12.69 9.99
C GLY A 68 -1.22 -11.63 11.08
N ARG A 69 -1.15 -12.10 12.32
CA ARG A 69 -1.22 -11.25 13.50
C ARG A 69 0.14 -11.18 14.17
N VAL A 70 0.63 -9.97 14.40
CA VAL A 70 1.81 -9.74 15.23
C VAL A 70 1.33 -9.32 16.61
N THR A 71 1.92 -9.90 17.64
CA THR A 71 1.73 -9.46 19.03
C THR A 71 3.09 -9.20 19.66
N ALA A 72 3.33 -7.97 20.08
CA ALA A 72 4.51 -7.60 20.84
C ALA A 72 4.08 -7.31 22.29
N THR A 73 4.63 -8.05 23.24
CA THR A 73 4.32 -7.92 24.67
C THR A 73 5.59 -7.60 25.43
N TYR A 74 5.57 -6.48 26.14
CA TYR A 74 6.69 -5.92 26.88
C TYR A 74 6.46 -6.05 28.37
N LYS A 75 7.44 -6.62 29.06
CA LYS A 75 7.55 -6.53 30.51
C LYS A 75 8.42 -5.34 30.87
N MET A 76 7.80 -4.30 31.41
CA MET A 76 8.44 -3.01 31.67
C MET A 76 8.53 -2.71 33.16
N LEU A 77 9.62 -2.09 33.62
CA LEU A 77 9.87 -1.75 35.02
C LEU A 77 10.13 -0.24 35.18
N ASN A 78 9.44 0.37 36.15
CA ASN A 78 9.84 1.68 36.69
C ASN A 78 10.74 1.47 37.92
N PRO A 79 12.05 1.73 37.82
CA PRO A 79 12.99 1.53 38.93
C PRO A 79 12.98 2.68 39.96
N THR A 80 12.17 3.72 39.75
CA THR A 80 12.15 4.91 40.61
C THR A 80 11.20 4.73 41.80
N THR A 81 11.41 5.54 42.84
CA THR A 81 10.54 5.57 44.02
C THR A 81 9.27 6.37 43.83
N GLU A 82 9.09 7.01 42.67
CA GLU A 82 7.91 7.81 42.34
C GLU A 82 7.13 7.13 41.20
N LYS A 83 5.84 7.49 41.08
CA LYS A 83 5.07 7.08 39.91
C LYS A 83 5.59 7.80 38.67
N TYR A 84 5.52 7.13 37.52
CA TYR A 84 5.93 7.70 36.25
C TYR A 84 4.85 7.48 35.20
N LEU A 85 4.36 8.56 34.61
CA LEU A 85 3.40 8.51 33.52
C LEU A 85 4.18 8.63 32.22
N ALA A 86 4.35 7.52 31.51
CA ALA A 86 5.09 7.52 30.25
C ALA A 86 4.13 7.79 29.08
N GLN A 87 4.50 8.71 28.19
CA GLN A 87 3.89 8.84 26.88
C GLN A 87 4.64 7.94 25.89
N MET A 88 3.91 6.99 25.30
CA MET A 88 4.46 5.97 24.41
C MET A 88 4.06 6.22 22.96
N ALA A 89 4.92 5.79 22.04
CA ALA A 89 4.66 5.76 20.62
C ALA A 89 4.89 4.36 20.04
N PHE A 90 4.07 3.98 19.07
CA PHE A 90 4.25 2.75 18.29
C PHE A 90 4.09 3.06 16.80
N PRO A 91 5.20 3.22 16.05
CA PRO A 91 5.12 3.44 14.62
C PRO A 91 4.89 2.13 13.85
N PHE A 92 4.19 2.19 12.74
CA PHE A 92 4.06 1.08 11.80
C PHE A 92 3.73 1.63 10.41
N ILE A 93 3.97 0.84 9.38
CA ILE A 93 3.69 1.28 8.01
C ILE A 93 2.31 0.79 7.61
N GLY A 94 1.51 1.69 7.05
CA GLY A 94 0.17 1.36 6.59
C GLY A 94 -0.31 2.29 5.48
N LYS A 95 -1.54 2.04 5.05
CA LYS A 95 -2.28 2.84 4.06
C LYS A 95 -3.61 3.26 4.65
N VAL A 96 -4.03 4.49 4.35
CA VAL A 96 -5.30 5.05 4.84
C VAL A 96 -6.49 4.25 4.31
N ASN A 97 -6.43 3.77 3.07
CA ASN A 97 -7.54 3.06 2.44
C ASN A 97 -7.79 1.65 3.02
N SER A 98 -6.80 1.04 3.68
CA SER A 98 -6.85 -0.34 4.17
C SER A 98 -6.66 -0.44 5.69
N PHE A 99 -6.65 0.69 6.38
CA PHE A 99 -6.42 0.75 7.82
C PHE A 99 -7.70 0.42 8.59
N LEU A 100 -7.62 -0.57 9.49
CA LEU A 100 -8.72 -1.05 10.32
C LEU A 100 -8.31 -0.98 11.80
N PRO A 101 -8.86 -0.05 12.60
CA PRO A 101 -8.45 0.21 13.98
C PRO A 101 -8.94 -0.89 14.92
N GLU A 102 -10.01 -1.59 14.56
CA GLU A 102 -10.51 -2.77 15.28
C GLU A 102 -9.51 -3.94 15.28
N GLU A 103 -8.56 -3.97 14.33
CA GLU A 103 -7.50 -4.97 14.30
C GLU A 103 -6.36 -4.64 15.28
N ILE A 104 -6.35 -3.41 15.85
CA ILE A 104 -5.38 -2.99 16.86
C ILE A 104 -5.90 -3.33 18.26
N VAL A 105 -5.14 -4.15 18.98
CA VAL A 105 -5.39 -4.48 20.38
C VAL A 105 -4.23 -3.97 21.21
N LEU A 106 -4.44 -2.86 21.92
CA LEU A 106 -3.46 -2.27 22.82
C LEU A 106 -3.92 -2.40 24.27
N THR A 107 -3.08 -2.96 25.14
CA THR A 107 -3.42 -3.21 26.55
C THR A 107 -2.26 -2.94 27.50
N ALA A 108 -2.60 -2.62 28.76
CA ALA A 108 -1.69 -2.65 29.91
C ALA A 108 -2.27 -3.56 31.01
N ASP A 109 -1.49 -4.56 31.43
CA ASP A 109 -1.88 -5.65 32.34
C ASP A 109 -3.22 -6.28 31.90
N GLY A 110 -3.39 -6.50 30.60
CA GLY A 110 -4.61 -7.05 29.99
C GLY A 110 -5.80 -6.07 29.91
N ASN A 111 -5.68 -4.84 30.40
CA ASN A 111 -6.74 -3.83 30.29
C ASN A 111 -6.55 -2.97 29.03
N PRO A 112 -7.58 -2.73 28.21
CA PRO A 112 -7.47 -1.88 27.02
C PRO A 112 -6.95 -0.47 27.32
N LEU A 113 -6.03 0.02 26.50
CA LEU A 113 -5.52 1.39 26.55
C LEU A 113 -6.11 2.24 25.43
N PRO A 114 -6.57 3.47 25.72
CA PRO A 114 -6.90 4.42 24.67
C PRO A 114 -5.62 4.89 23.98
N TYR A 115 -5.73 5.17 22.68
CA TYR A 115 -4.64 5.69 21.88
C TYR A 115 -5.16 6.72 20.86
N GLU A 116 -4.26 7.60 20.43
CA GLU A 116 -4.44 8.51 19.32
C GLU A 116 -3.61 8.02 18.12
N ILE A 117 -4.07 8.32 16.90
CA ILE A 117 -3.37 7.95 15.67
C ILE A 117 -2.84 9.20 15.01
N TYR A 118 -1.58 9.19 14.64
CA TYR A 118 -0.91 10.25 13.88
C TYR A 118 -0.44 9.71 12.52
N LEU A 119 -0.67 10.49 11.46
CA LEU A 119 -0.21 10.18 10.11
C LEU A 119 1.08 10.95 9.84
N GLY A 120 2.18 10.20 9.71
CA GLY A 120 3.50 10.72 9.40
C GLY A 120 3.80 10.71 7.90
N GLU A 121 5.10 10.73 7.61
CA GLU A 121 5.63 10.85 6.26
C GLU A 121 5.37 9.61 5.38
N VAL A 122 5.42 9.85 4.07
CA VAL A 122 5.39 8.80 3.05
C VAL A 122 6.69 8.01 3.07
N VAL A 123 6.58 6.68 3.08
CA VAL A 123 7.74 5.79 3.01
C VAL A 123 8.11 5.59 1.54
N ARG A 124 9.33 6.03 1.16
CA ARG A 124 9.86 5.86 -0.21
C ARG A 124 11.03 4.90 -0.29
N ASP A 125 11.84 4.85 0.75
CA ASP A 125 13.01 3.99 0.85
C ASP A 125 13.05 3.34 2.23
N ARG A 126 13.37 2.05 2.27
CA ARG A 126 13.15 1.19 3.45
C ARG A 126 14.33 1.19 4.42
N GLU A 127 15.48 1.71 4.00
CA GLU A 127 16.77 1.45 4.67
C GLU A 127 17.14 2.41 5.80
N GLN A 128 16.28 3.37 6.19
CA GLN A 128 16.57 4.19 7.37
C GLN A 128 15.31 4.88 7.93
N PHE A 129 14.67 4.23 8.91
CA PHE A 129 13.73 4.91 9.80
C PHE A 129 14.52 5.57 10.93
N ASP A 130 14.59 6.90 10.89
CA ASP A 130 15.09 7.67 12.02
C ASP A 130 13.91 8.00 12.95
N PHE A 131 13.87 7.35 14.11
CA PHE A 131 12.80 7.53 15.09
C PHE A 131 12.70 8.96 15.60
N ALA A 132 13.82 9.69 15.69
CA ALA A 132 13.78 11.09 16.10
C ALA A 132 12.93 11.90 15.11
N ASN A 133 13.04 11.60 13.81
CA ASN A 133 12.21 12.22 12.78
C ASN A 133 10.74 11.79 12.91
N ILE A 134 10.46 10.51 13.17
CA ILE A 134 9.09 10.04 13.39
C ILE A 134 8.44 10.79 14.56
N VAL A 135 9.11 10.88 15.72
CA VAL A 135 8.59 11.59 16.90
C VAL A 135 8.37 13.06 16.60
N GLN A 136 9.26 13.72 15.85
CA GLN A 136 9.08 15.11 15.43
C GLN A 136 7.86 15.34 14.52
N THR A 137 7.39 14.30 13.82
CA THR A 137 6.19 14.40 12.96
C THR A 137 4.88 14.18 13.73
N ILE A 138 4.93 13.74 14.99
CA ILE A 138 3.75 13.60 15.84
C ILE A 138 3.24 14.99 16.20
N SER A 139 2.23 15.46 15.46
CA SER A 139 1.63 16.77 15.69
C SER A 139 0.13 16.76 15.41
N SER A 140 -0.59 17.52 16.24
CA SER A 140 -1.99 17.87 16.04
C SER A 140 -2.16 19.27 15.45
N GLU A 141 -1.06 19.98 15.18
CA GLU A 141 -1.10 21.28 14.54
C GLU A 141 -1.61 21.16 13.11
N SER A 142 -2.44 22.11 12.70
CA SER A 142 -2.92 22.19 11.33
C SER A 142 -1.77 22.49 10.38
N TYR A 143 -1.73 21.77 9.25
CA TYR A 143 -0.77 21.99 8.19
C TYR A 143 -0.72 23.47 7.76
N GLN A 144 0.50 23.96 7.51
CA GLN A 144 0.75 25.32 7.02
C GLN A 144 1.31 25.23 5.60
N GLY A 145 0.51 25.65 4.62
CA GLY A 145 0.87 25.59 3.21
C GLY A 145 1.75 26.75 2.75
N VAL A 146 2.46 26.52 1.64
CA VAL A 146 3.24 27.53 0.92
C VAL A 146 2.38 28.21 -0.15
N ASN A 147 1.53 27.46 -0.86
CA ASN A 147 0.68 27.98 -1.94
C ASN A 147 -0.67 28.51 -1.47
N PHE A 148 -1.08 28.21 -0.23
CA PHE A 148 -2.33 28.69 0.35
C PHE A 148 -2.25 28.79 1.87
N THR A 149 -3.21 29.51 2.45
CA THR A 149 -3.46 29.46 3.90
C THR A 149 -4.81 28.80 4.18
N ASN A 150 -4.95 28.11 5.31
CA ASN A 150 -6.17 27.35 5.63
C ASN A 150 -7.45 28.21 5.59
N LYS A 151 -7.35 29.46 6.08
CA LYS A 151 -8.45 30.44 6.11
C LYS A 151 -8.53 31.32 4.86
N GLN A 152 -7.71 31.05 3.85
CA GLN A 152 -7.81 31.75 2.58
C GLN A 152 -9.19 31.47 1.98
N LYS A 153 -9.89 32.53 1.60
CA LYS A 153 -11.11 32.39 0.83
C LYS A 153 -10.77 32.03 -0.61
N ALA A 154 -11.51 31.07 -1.14
CA ALA A 154 -11.44 30.59 -2.50
C ALA A 154 -12.84 30.65 -3.11
N LYS A 155 -12.89 30.78 -4.43
CA LYS A 155 -14.15 30.76 -5.18
C LYS A 155 -14.43 29.33 -5.61
N LEU A 156 -15.52 28.77 -5.13
CA LEU A 156 -15.97 27.43 -5.50
C LEU A 156 -17.06 27.54 -6.57
N TYR A 157 -16.82 26.91 -7.70
CA TYR A 157 -17.81 26.67 -8.74
C TYR A 157 -18.33 25.24 -8.60
N THR A 158 -19.60 25.11 -8.29
CA THR A 158 -20.32 23.84 -8.25
C THR A 158 -21.21 23.75 -9.48
N ILE A 159 -20.98 22.75 -10.32
CA ILE A 159 -21.59 22.63 -11.64
C ILE A 159 -22.40 21.34 -11.67
N THR A 160 -23.73 21.47 -11.71
CA THR A 160 -24.63 20.33 -11.89
C THR A 160 -24.87 20.15 -13.38
N VAL A 161 -24.44 19.02 -13.93
CA VAL A 161 -24.56 18.69 -15.35
C VAL A 161 -25.60 17.59 -15.52
N LYS A 162 -26.57 17.81 -16.42
CA LYS A 162 -27.65 16.85 -16.68
C LYS A 162 -27.78 16.58 -18.18
N PRO A 163 -27.38 15.40 -18.67
CA PRO A 163 -27.66 14.97 -20.04
C PRO A 163 -29.18 14.98 -20.30
N THR A 164 -29.60 15.47 -21.47
CA THR A 164 -31.01 15.44 -21.90
C THR A 164 -31.29 14.28 -22.85
N THR A 165 -30.41 13.27 -22.86
CA THR A 165 -30.41 12.12 -23.75
C THR A 165 -29.86 10.90 -23.02
N GLU A 166 -30.19 9.71 -23.50
CA GLU A 166 -29.65 8.42 -23.02
C GLU A 166 -28.19 8.19 -23.47
N GLN A 167 -27.70 8.99 -24.41
CA GLN A 167 -26.30 8.95 -24.84
C GLN A 167 -25.42 9.71 -23.84
N ARG A 168 -24.26 9.12 -23.49
CA ARG A 168 -23.25 9.84 -22.69
C ARG A 168 -22.75 11.10 -23.39
N ILE A 169 -22.65 12.19 -22.66
CA ILE A 169 -22.14 13.47 -23.14
C ILE A 169 -20.79 13.75 -22.49
N ASN A 170 -19.84 14.27 -23.26
CA ASN A 170 -18.58 14.77 -22.74
C ASN A 170 -18.70 16.27 -22.48
N PHE A 171 -18.77 16.66 -21.22
CA PHE A 171 -18.88 18.05 -20.77
C PHE A 171 -17.49 18.61 -20.52
N ALA A 172 -17.12 19.66 -21.23
CA ALA A 172 -15.78 20.24 -21.21
C ALA A 172 -15.81 21.72 -20.80
N ILE A 173 -14.79 22.13 -20.06
CA ILE A 173 -14.60 23.50 -19.61
C ILE A 173 -13.18 23.91 -19.99
N ASP A 174 -13.10 24.98 -20.77
CA ASP A 174 -11.86 25.67 -21.11
C ASP A 174 -11.72 26.93 -20.24
N PHE A 175 -10.53 27.16 -19.69
CA PHE A 175 -10.21 28.37 -18.95
C PHE A 175 -8.71 28.68 -19.05
N GLU A 176 -8.36 29.93 -18.78
CA GLU A 176 -6.97 30.40 -18.73
C GLU A 176 -6.68 30.94 -17.34
N PHE A 177 -5.46 30.70 -16.83
CA PHE A 177 -5.03 31.26 -15.55
C PHE A 177 -3.50 31.40 -15.48
N ASN A 178 -3.05 32.44 -14.77
CA ASN A 178 -1.66 32.60 -14.37
C ASN A 178 -1.40 31.72 -13.14
N HIS A 179 -0.57 30.69 -13.30
CA HIS A 179 -0.25 29.77 -12.22
C HIS A 179 0.59 30.36 -11.09
N GLU A 180 1.24 31.50 -11.29
CA GLU A 180 1.98 32.18 -10.22
C GLU A 180 1.00 32.80 -9.22
N GLU A 181 -0.12 33.34 -9.70
CA GLU A 181 -1.11 34.10 -8.92
C GLU A 181 -2.34 33.27 -8.56
N THR A 182 -2.71 32.29 -9.39
CA THR A 182 -3.93 31.50 -9.28
C THR A 182 -3.63 30.01 -9.17
N LYS A 183 -4.36 29.33 -8.28
CA LYS A 183 -4.29 27.89 -8.04
C LYS A 183 -5.67 27.27 -8.21
N ILE A 184 -5.73 26.08 -8.78
CA ILE A 184 -6.97 25.40 -9.18
C ILE A 184 -7.00 24.01 -8.57
N LEU A 185 -8.12 23.65 -7.96
CA LEU A 185 -8.45 22.27 -7.58
C LEU A 185 -9.73 21.84 -8.29
N THR A 186 -9.73 20.69 -8.94
CA THR A 186 -10.89 20.18 -9.70
C THR A 186 -11.37 18.83 -9.18
N ALA A 187 -12.68 18.61 -9.13
CA ALA A 187 -13.27 17.32 -8.76
C ALA A 187 -14.34 16.88 -9.76
N GLY A 188 -14.38 15.58 -10.08
CA GLY A 188 -15.36 14.96 -10.98
C GLY A 188 -14.97 14.94 -12.46
N PHE A 189 -13.77 15.43 -12.81
CA PHE A 189 -13.30 15.46 -14.20
C PHE A 189 -12.40 14.26 -14.49
N ASN A 190 -12.57 13.63 -15.66
CA ASN A 190 -11.80 12.45 -16.09
C ASN A 190 -10.87 12.73 -17.28
N ARG A 191 -10.72 14.01 -17.64
CA ARG A 191 -9.76 14.49 -18.64
C ARG A 191 -9.17 15.82 -18.20
N TYR A 192 -7.88 15.96 -18.46
CA TYR A 192 -7.12 17.19 -18.32
C TYR A 192 -6.19 17.37 -19.53
N GLU A 193 -6.18 18.58 -20.09
CA GLU A 193 -5.29 19.02 -21.14
C GLU A 193 -4.78 20.42 -20.82
N ARG A 194 -3.50 20.68 -21.09
CA ARG A 194 -2.91 22.00 -20.90
C ARG A 194 -1.98 22.36 -22.04
N ASN A 195 -2.12 23.58 -22.53
CA ASN A 195 -1.25 24.17 -23.53
C ASN A 195 -0.88 25.60 -23.11
N GLY A 196 0.24 25.74 -22.40
CA GLY A 196 0.60 27.01 -21.77
C GLY A 196 -0.36 27.38 -20.64
N GLU A 197 -0.99 28.54 -20.74
CA GLU A 197 -1.99 29.03 -19.77
C GLU A 197 -3.40 28.48 -20.03
N GLU A 198 -3.67 27.99 -21.24
CA GLU A 198 -4.95 27.39 -21.59
C GLU A 198 -5.06 25.99 -20.99
N THR A 199 -6.09 25.80 -20.18
CA THR A 199 -6.43 24.54 -19.53
C THR A 199 -7.82 24.09 -19.99
N ARG A 200 -7.93 22.81 -20.32
CA ARG A 200 -9.19 22.14 -20.61
C ARG A 200 -9.36 20.95 -19.68
N ILE A 201 -10.50 20.91 -19.02
CA ILE A 201 -10.95 19.74 -18.25
C ILE A 201 -12.24 19.20 -18.84
N ALA A 202 -12.47 17.90 -18.75
CA ALA A 202 -13.72 17.31 -19.22
C ALA A 202 -14.16 16.10 -18.41
N ALA A 203 -15.46 15.83 -18.43
CA ALA A 203 -16.10 14.71 -17.74
C ALA A 203 -17.10 14.02 -18.67
N TRP A 204 -17.18 12.69 -18.57
CA TRP A 204 -18.26 11.92 -19.20
C TRP A 204 -19.46 11.90 -18.27
N CYS A 205 -20.59 12.41 -18.71
CA CYS A 205 -21.85 12.42 -17.97
C CYS A 205 -22.82 11.43 -18.61
N TYR A 206 -23.20 10.39 -17.87
CA TYR A 206 -24.25 9.44 -18.25
C TYR A 206 -25.59 9.83 -17.60
N GLU A 207 -25.51 10.27 -16.36
CA GLU A 207 -26.62 10.75 -15.55
C GLU A 207 -26.30 12.16 -15.03
N GLU A 208 -27.09 12.62 -14.06
CA GLU A 208 -26.84 13.90 -13.40
C GLU A 208 -25.55 13.81 -12.58
N GLU A 209 -24.57 14.65 -12.91
CA GLU A 209 -23.25 14.68 -12.28
C GLU A 209 -23.01 16.04 -11.60
N GLN A 210 -22.25 16.03 -10.51
CA GLN A 210 -21.81 17.24 -9.82
C GLN A 210 -20.30 17.40 -9.96
N LEU A 211 -19.87 18.48 -10.61
CA LEU A 211 -18.47 18.80 -10.85
C LEU A 211 -18.07 20.04 -10.04
N GLU A 212 -16.82 20.11 -9.60
CA GLU A 212 -16.33 21.23 -8.79
C GLU A 212 -15.02 21.82 -9.33
N ILE A 213 -14.92 23.15 -9.30
CA ILE A 213 -13.67 23.88 -9.53
C ILE A 213 -13.49 24.86 -8.38
N LEU A 214 -12.46 24.67 -7.57
CA LEU A 214 -12.04 25.60 -6.53
C LEU A 214 -10.90 26.47 -7.06
N VAL A 215 -11.07 27.79 -7.00
CA VAL A 215 -10.12 28.78 -7.52
C VAL A 215 -9.60 29.63 -6.37
N LEU A 216 -8.28 29.57 -6.16
CA LEU A 216 -7.57 30.37 -5.18
C LEU A 216 -6.77 31.44 -5.93
N GLY A 217 -7.02 32.73 -5.68
CA GLY A 217 -6.34 33.82 -6.36
C GLY A 217 -7.29 34.60 -7.28
N GLU A 218 -6.86 34.87 -8.51
CA GLU A 218 -7.64 35.65 -9.46
C GLU A 218 -8.82 34.86 -10.06
N ASP A 219 -9.87 35.59 -10.42
CA ASP A 219 -11.04 35.03 -11.11
C ASP A 219 -10.66 34.47 -12.48
N ILE A 220 -11.28 33.34 -12.83
CA ILE A 220 -11.15 32.71 -14.14
C ILE A 220 -12.46 32.78 -14.93
N GLU A 221 -12.35 32.86 -16.26
CA GLU A 221 -13.49 32.77 -17.18
C GLU A 221 -13.69 31.32 -17.62
N LEU A 222 -14.85 30.75 -17.29
CA LEU A 222 -15.21 29.38 -17.67
C LEU A 222 -15.90 29.38 -19.04
N ARG A 223 -15.30 28.72 -20.03
CA ARG A 223 -15.89 28.53 -21.37
C ARG A 223 -16.36 27.09 -21.51
N ILE A 224 -17.67 26.92 -21.58
CA ILE A 224 -18.31 25.60 -21.50
C ILE A 224 -18.64 25.09 -22.90
N ASN A 225 -18.30 23.83 -23.16
CA ASN A 225 -18.63 23.13 -24.38
C ASN A 225 -19.08 21.69 -24.05
N SER A 226 -19.87 21.10 -24.93
CA SER A 226 -20.33 19.72 -24.79
C SER A 226 -20.21 18.95 -26.09
N TYR A 227 -19.90 17.66 -25.99
CA TYR A 227 -19.59 16.81 -27.13
C TYR A 227 -20.24 15.42 -27.02
N THR A 228 -20.56 14.81 -28.16
CA THR A 228 -21.03 13.41 -28.22
C THR A 228 -19.88 12.40 -28.21
N ASP A 229 -18.65 12.86 -28.47
CA ASP A 229 -17.48 12.03 -28.70
C ASP A 229 -16.35 12.30 -27.67
N GLY A 230 -15.42 11.35 -27.60
CA GLY A 230 -14.26 11.44 -26.71
C GLY A 230 -13.12 12.28 -27.26
N GLU A 231 -13.11 12.66 -28.54
CA GLU A 231 -12.06 13.50 -29.12
C GLU A 231 -12.37 14.99 -28.98
N LEU A 232 -13.56 15.34 -28.46
CA LEU A 232 -14.09 16.71 -28.32
C LEU A 232 -14.19 17.44 -29.66
N LYS A 233 -14.77 16.77 -30.66
CA LYS A 233 -14.94 17.30 -32.02
C LYS A 233 -16.41 17.50 -32.39
N GLU A 234 -17.28 16.60 -31.98
CA GLU A 234 -18.70 16.60 -32.31
C GLU A 234 -19.49 17.37 -31.25
N LYS A 235 -19.63 18.68 -31.44
CA LYS A 235 -20.39 19.53 -30.51
C LYS A 235 -21.87 19.15 -30.42
N THR A 236 -22.46 19.32 -29.24
CA THR A 236 -23.86 19.01 -28.97
C THR A 236 -24.47 19.92 -27.92
N ASP A 237 -25.77 20.16 -28.00
CA ASP A 237 -26.56 20.92 -27.01
C ASP A 237 -27.46 19.99 -26.16
N LEU A 238 -27.22 18.67 -26.19
CA LEU A 238 -28.01 17.65 -25.47
C LEU A 238 -27.67 17.57 -23.97
N VAL A 239 -27.40 18.71 -23.35
CA VAL A 239 -27.05 18.83 -21.94
C VAL A 239 -27.60 20.14 -21.38
N THR A 240 -28.10 20.09 -20.16
CA THR A 240 -28.40 21.28 -19.36
C THR A 240 -27.43 21.34 -18.20
N TYR A 241 -27.02 22.53 -17.78
CA TYR A 241 -26.17 22.70 -16.62
C TYR A 241 -26.56 23.93 -15.81
N GLU A 242 -26.30 23.87 -14.51
CA GLU A 242 -26.45 24.97 -13.57
C GLU A 242 -25.11 25.18 -12.86
N ILE A 243 -24.69 26.45 -12.72
CA ILE A 243 -23.47 26.82 -12.01
C ILE A 243 -23.86 27.61 -10.77
N PHE A 244 -23.53 27.05 -9.63
CA PHE A 244 -23.57 27.74 -8.36
C PHE A 244 -22.16 28.21 -7.99
N THR A 245 -22.05 29.42 -7.48
CA THR A 245 -20.77 30.02 -7.10
C THR A 245 -20.86 30.57 -5.68
N GLU A 246 -19.88 30.21 -4.86
CA GLU A 246 -19.75 30.71 -3.50
C GLU A 246 -18.30 30.98 -3.12
N GLU A 247 -18.10 31.74 -2.04
CA GLU A 247 -16.81 31.83 -1.37
C GLU A 247 -16.75 30.78 -0.25
N ILE A 248 -15.66 30.02 -0.19
CA ILE A 248 -15.40 29.03 0.86
C ILE A 248 -13.96 29.15 1.35
N GLU A 249 -13.72 28.87 2.63
CA GLU A 249 -12.34 28.73 3.13
C GLU A 249 -11.74 27.40 2.65
N VAL A 250 -10.44 27.39 2.30
CA VAL A 250 -9.76 26.16 1.83
C VAL A 250 -9.88 25.03 2.86
N GLU A 251 -9.77 25.35 4.14
CA GLU A 251 -9.98 24.40 5.23
C GLU A 251 -11.36 23.76 5.17
N GLN A 252 -12.41 24.56 5.07
CA GLN A 252 -13.78 24.07 4.98
C GLN A 252 -14.00 23.21 3.72
N TYR A 253 -13.41 23.57 2.59
CA TYR A 253 -13.48 22.77 1.37
C TYR A 253 -12.89 21.37 1.58
N LEU A 254 -11.68 21.28 2.15
CA LEU A 254 -11.02 20.00 2.41
C LEU A 254 -11.75 19.18 3.48
N LEU A 255 -12.32 19.81 4.51
CA LEU A 255 -13.14 19.11 5.49
C LEU A 255 -14.42 18.54 4.86
N ASN A 256 -15.09 19.30 3.98
CA ASN A 256 -16.25 18.81 3.23
C ASN A 256 -15.86 17.65 2.29
N PHE A 257 -14.67 17.72 1.68
CA PHE A 257 -14.12 16.65 0.85
C PHE A 257 -13.93 15.34 1.66
N ILE A 258 -13.37 15.45 2.87
CA ILE A 258 -13.23 14.31 3.80
C ILE A 258 -14.60 13.75 4.19
N GLU A 259 -15.57 14.62 4.50
CA GLU A 259 -16.92 14.17 4.89
C GLU A 259 -17.64 13.44 3.74
N LYS A 260 -17.51 13.92 2.50
CA LYS A 260 -18.04 13.24 1.30
C LYS A 260 -17.37 11.89 1.08
N ARG A 261 -16.07 11.75 1.35
CA ARG A 261 -15.35 10.47 1.33
C ARG A 261 -15.91 9.47 2.35
N ASP A 262 -16.30 9.96 3.52
CA ASP A 262 -16.69 9.15 4.69
C ASP A 262 -18.20 8.79 4.72
N SER A 263 -18.94 8.98 3.63
CA SER A 263 -20.39 8.73 3.59
C SER A 263 -20.81 7.25 3.42
N GLY A 264 -19.87 6.30 3.53
CA GLY A 264 -20.13 4.84 3.53
C GLY A 264 -19.98 4.20 4.91
N GLU A 265 -20.74 3.12 5.19
CA GLU A 265 -20.80 2.47 6.53
C GLU A 265 -19.45 1.96 7.08
N SER A 266 -18.39 1.90 6.28
CA SER A 266 -17.07 1.36 6.64
C SER A 266 -15.96 2.39 6.91
N LYS A 267 -16.19 3.71 6.74
CA LYS A 267 -15.09 4.70 6.69
C LYS A 267 -15.19 5.82 7.73
N LYS A 268 -15.13 5.50 9.03
CA LYS A 268 -14.88 6.51 10.10
C LYS A 268 -13.93 5.99 11.17
N VAL A 269 -12.68 5.88 10.78
CA VAL A 269 -11.64 5.27 11.59
C VAL A 269 -10.58 6.30 12.02
N LEU A 270 -10.19 7.20 11.11
CA LEU A 270 -9.05 8.08 11.31
C LEU A 270 -9.47 9.47 11.80
N PRO A 271 -8.66 10.14 12.64
CA PRO A 271 -8.93 11.50 13.07
C PRO A 271 -9.01 12.48 11.88
N GLN A 272 -10.09 13.27 11.80
CA GLN A 272 -10.33 14.21 10.70
C GLN A 272 -9.18 15.22 10.53
N GLY A 273 -8.58 15.70 11.63
CA GLY A 273 -7.43 16.61 11.58
C GLY A 273 -6.19 15.99 10.91
N GLN A 274 -5.97 14.68 11.09
CA GLN A 274 -4.86 13.99 10.44
C GLN A 274 -5.09 13.83 8.94
N LEU A 275 -6.32 13.51 8.54
CA LEU A 275 -6.72 13.46 7.13
C LEU A 275 -6.65 14.84 6.47
N PHE A 276 -7.09 15.87 7.18
CA PHE A 276 -6.95 17.26 6.74
C PHE A 276 -5.49 17.60 6.45
N ASN A 277 -4.60 17.35 7.41
CA ASN A 277 -3.16 17.61 7.24
C ASN A 277 -2.57 16.85 6.05
N MET A 278 -2.95 15.59 5.86
CA MET A 278 -2.52 14.77 4.73
C MET A 278 -2.96 15.38 3.39
N TYR A 279 -4.25 15.70 3.23
CA TYR A 279 -4.76 16.26 1.97
C TYR A 279 -4.27 17.69 1.74
N ALA A 280 -4.14 18.51 2.79
CA ALA A 280 -3.62 19.87 2.69
C ALA A 280 -2.14 19.87 2.25
N ASN A 281 -1.32 18.97 2.80
CA ASN A 281 0.06 18.77 2.35
C ASN A 281 0.14 18.29 0.90
N SER A 282 -0.72 17.33 0.53
CA SER A 282 -0.79 16.82 -0.84
C SER A 282 -1.21 17.90 -1.83
N LEU A 283 -2.25 18.68 -1.50
CA LEU A 283 -2.69 19.83 -2.29
C LEU A 283 -1.53 20.80 -2.53
N ASP A 284 -0.83 21.21 -1.47
CA ASP A 284 0.28 22.16 -1.59
C ASP A 284 1.42 21.62 -2.48
N ARG A 285 1.72 20.33 -2.33
CA ARG A 285 2.72 19.63 -3.15
C ARG A 285 2.32 19.59 -4.62
N TYR A 286 1.10 19.19 -4.94
CA TYR A 286 0.63 19.11 -6.32
C TYR A 286 0.48 20.48 -6.96
N LEU A 287 0.01 21.49 -6.22
CA LEU A 287 -0.01 22.87 -6.72
C LEU A 287 1.39 23.36 -7.13
N THR A 288 2.42 22.95 -6.40
CA THR A 288 3.81 23.25 -6.77
C THR A 288 4.28 22.43 -7.99
N GLN A 289 4.01 21.13 -8.00
CA GLN A 289 4.51 20.20 -9.03
C GLN A 289 3.81 20.34 -10.38
N ASN A 290 2.53 20.69 -10.37
CA ASN A 290 1.64 20.70 -11.54
C ASN A 290 1.25 22.11 -11.98
N ILE A 291 2.11 23.11 -11.72
CA ILE A 291 1.94 24.48 -12.24
C ILE A 291 0.58 25.04 -11.81
N GLY A 292 0.29 24.95 -10.51
CA GLY A 292 -0.89 25.52 -9.88
C GLY A 292 -2.18 24.73 -10.05
N LEU A 293 -2.15 23.45 -10.43
CA LEU A 293 -3.35 22.62 -10.56
C LEU A 293 -3.26 21.33 -9.74
N CYS A 294 -4.35 20.95 -9.08
CA CYS A 294 -4.50 19.68 -8.39
C CYS A 294 -5.86 19.08 -8.76
N THR A 295 -5.96 17.75 -8.84
CA THR A 295 -7.22 17.04 -9.01
C THR A 295 -7.66 16.40 -7.69
N ALA A 296 -8.94 16.11 -7.53
CA ALA A 296 -9.45 15.32 -6.40
C ALA A 296 -8.83 13.91 -6.39
N GLU A 297 -8.53 13.36 -7.56
CA GLU A 297 -7.84 12.08 -7.73
C GLU A 297 -6.40 12.14 -7.20
N ASP A 298 -5.70 13.26 -7.41
CA ASP A 298 -4.38 13.49 -6.81
C ASP A 298 -4.45 13.42 -5.28
N LEU A 299 -5.48 14.01 -4.67
CA LEU A 299 -5.70 13.95 -3.22
C LEU A 299 -6.03 12.54 -2.75
N THR A 300 -7.00 11.87 -3.37
CA THR A 300 -7.40 10.50 -2.97
C THR A 300 -6.31 9.45 -3.22
N SER A 301 -5.41 9.69 -4.17
CA SER A 301 -4.26 8.81 -4.42
C SER A 301 -3.37 8.64 -3.17
N GLU A 302 -3.31 9.66 -2.31
CA GLU A 302 -2.56 9.63 -1.04
C GLU A 302 -3.01 8.52 -0.09
N GLU A 303 -4.24 8.05 -0.23
CA GLU A 303 -4.79 7.00 0.62
C GLU A 303 -4.20 5.62 0.32
N TYR A 304 -3.63 5.45 -0.88
CA TYR A 304 -3.03 4.21 -1.37
C TYR A 304 -1.51 4.17 -1.18
N ILE A 305 -0.93 5.28 -0.69
CA ILE A 305 0.50 5.45 -0.48
C ILE A 305 0.87 4.99 0.93
N ASP A 306 1.97 4.26 1.01
CA ASP A 306 2.55 3.81 2.27
C ASP A 306 3.09 4.97 3.08
N ARG A 307 2.67 5.03 4.35
CA ARG A 307 3.08 6.06 5.29
C ARG A 307 3.26 5.49 6.67
N ILE A 308 3.99 6.24 7.48
CA ILE A 308 4.18 5.93 8.90
C ILE A 308 2.90 6.30 9.64
N PHE A 309 2.23 5.32 10.23
CA PHE A 309 1.21 5.51 11.25
C PHE A 309 1.88 5.45 12.61
N THR A 310 1.48 6.31 13.54
CA THR A 310 1.97 6.25 14.92
C THR A 310 0.82 6.19 15.89
N LEU A 311 0.77 5.15 16.72
CA LEU A 311 -0.13 5.10 17.87
C LEU A 311 0.53 5.80 19.04
N VAL A 312 -0.14 6.78 19.62
CA VAL A 312 0.33 7.50 20.80
C VAL A 312 -0.60 7.23 21.97
N TYR A 313 -0.04 6.77 23.09
CA TYR A 313 -0.81 6.37 24.27
C TYR A 313 -0.04 6.64 25.56
N GLN A 314 -0.70 6.49 26.70
CA GLN A 314 -0.09 6.70 28.02
C GLN A 314 -0.15 5.46 28.88
N VAL A 315 0.90 5.22 29.65
CA VAL A 315 0.98 4.11 30.61
C VAL A 315 1.42 4.67 31.98
N ASP A 316 0.61 4.42 33.01
CA ASP A 316 0.94 4.77 34.41
C ASP A 316 1.75 3.65 35.05
N PHE A 317 3.01 3.93 35.35
CA PHE A 317 3.91 3.01 36.05
C PHE A 317 3.95 3.29 37.56
N PRO A 318 3.61 2.30 38.40
CA PRO A 318 3.78 2.44 39.83
C PRO A 318 5.27 2.57 40.23
N ALA A 319 5.53 3.19 41.38
CA ALA A 319 6.87 3.27 41.95
C ALA A 319 7.43 1.86 42.23
N ASN A 320 8.67 1.60 41.78
CA ASN A 320 9.32 0.28 41.85
C ASN A 320 8.43 -0.86 41.32
N GLY A 321 7.60 -0.57 40.33
CA GLY A 321 6.55 -1.46 39.86
C GLY A 321 6.71 -1.84 38.40
N GLU A 322 6.20 -3.02 38.07
CA GLU A 322 6.19 -3.58 36.72
C GLU A 322 4.84 -3.30 36.03
N LYS A 323 4.88 -3.23 34.70
CA LYS A 323 3.72 -3.22 33.82
C LYS A 323 3.96 -4.13 32.64
N GLU A 324 2.94 -4.88 32.26
CA GLU A 324 2.91 -5.59 30.99
C GLU A 324 2.17 -4.72 29.97
N VAL A 325 2.82 -4.33 28.88
CA VAL A 325 2.21 -3.59 27.78
C VAL A 325 2.18 -4.50 26.56
N SER A 326 1.02 -4.71 25.96
CA SER A 326 0.88 -5.58 24.80
C SER A 326 0.19 -4.86 23.65
N ILE A 327 0.75 -4.98 22.45
CA ILE A 327 0.19 -4.49 21.21
C ILE A 327 0.05 -5.63 20.20
N GLY A 328 -1.17 -5.83 19.73
CA GLY A 328 -1.49 -6.75 18.65
C GLY A 328 -2.03 -5.99 17.44
N TYR A 329 -1.58 -6.35 16.25
CA TYR A 329 -2.04 -5.76 14.99
C TYR A 329 -1.87 -6.74 13.84
N LYS A 330 -2.51 -6.44 12.70
CA LYS A 330 -2.41 -7.25 11.49
C LYS A 330 -1.21 -6.84 10.65
N THR A 331 -0.49 -7.81 10.13
CA THR A 331 0.62 -7.62 9.20
C THR A 331 0.36 -8.32 7.87
N LEU A 332 0.96 -7.80 6.81
CA LEU A 332 0.96 -8.38 5.47
C LEU A 332 2.38 -8.70 5.05
N GLY A 333 2.61 -9.89 4.52
CA GLY A 333 3.89 -10.31 3.98
C GLY A 333 4.11 -9.78 2.57
N THR A 334 5.37 -9.50 2.22
CA THR A 334 5.76 -9.21 0.84
C THR A 334 5.80 -10.53 0.06
N MET A 335 4.86 -10.73 -0.85
CA MET A 335 4.86 -11.85 -1.78
C MET A 335 5.78 -11.57 -2.98
N ASP A 336 6.81 -12.37 -3.18
CA ASP A 336 7.74 -12.27 -4.31
C ASP A 336 7.81 -13.58 -5.12
N LYS A 337 7.45 -13.50 -6.40
CA LYS A 337 7.56 -14.60 -7.38
C LYS A 337 8.58 -14.34 -8.49
N ARG A 338 9.46 -13.36 -8.33
CA ARG A 338 10.43 -12.96 -9.38
C ARG A 338 11.57 -13.96 -9.53
N GLU A 339 11.94 -14.63 -8.44
CA GLU A 339 13.01 -15.63 -8.41
C GLU A 339 12.52 -17.07 -8.58
N THR A 340 11.33 -17.39 -8.06
CA THR A 340 10.80 -18.75 -7.94
C THR A 340 9.41 -18.88 -8.55
N GLY A 341 9.06 -20.06 -9.05
CA GLY A 341 7.70 -20.30 -9.58
C GLY A 341 6.60 -20.26 -8.51
N LYS A 342 6.98 -20.50 -7.24
CA LYS A 342 6.17 -20.37 -6.02
C LYS A 342 6.52 -19.06 -5.30
N PRO A 343 5.59 -18.43 -4.58
CA PRO A 343 5.85 -17.19 -3.85
C PRO A 343 6.75 -17.38 -2.62
N GLN A 344 7.66 -16.44 -2.42
CA GLN A 344 8.34 -16.19 -1.14
C GLN A 344 7.57 -15.10 -0.39
N TYR A 345 7.42 -15.22 0.94
CA TYR A 345 6.74 -14.22 1.77
C TYR A 345 7.71 -13.63 2.78
N SER A 346 8.05 -12.34 2.65
CA SER A 346 8.99 -11.66 3.54
C SER A 346 8.31 -10.70 4.50
N PHE A 347 8.80 -10.65 5.73
CA PHE A 347 8.29 -9.82 6.81
C PHE A 347 9.43 -9.06 7.47
N ASP A 348 9.18 -7.81 7.83
CA ASP A 348 10.15 -6.91 8.45
C ASP A 348 9.57 -6.37 9.77
N TYR A 349 10.40 -6.29 10.81
CA TYR A 349 10.07 -5.73 12.11
C TYR A 349 11.23 -4.88 12.65
N LEU A 350 10.98 -3.58 12.82
CA LEU A 350 11.95 -2.60 13.24
C LEU A 350 12.24 -2.75 14.74
N LEU A 351 13.44 -3.21 15.08
CA LEU A 351 13.97 -3.42 16.43
C LEU A 351 14.85 -2.27 16.91
N ASN A 352 15.44 -1.52 15.98
CA ASN A 352 16.18 -0.29 16.23
C ASN A 352 15.51 0.69 17.23
N PRO A 353 14.16 0.90 17.24
CA PRO A 353 13.58 1.83 18.20
C PRO A 353 13.86 1.45 19.66
N ALA A 354 13.93 0.16 19.97
CA ALA A 354 14.16 -0.31 21.33
C ALA A 354 15.52 0.11 21.93
N GLY A 355 16.45 0.62 21.12
CA GLY A 355 17.69 1.25 21.62
C GLY A 355 17.47 2.52 22.47
N ASN A 356 16.27 3.12 22.44
CA ASN A 356 15.96 4.33 23.21
C ASN A 356 15.58 4.07 24.68
N TRP A 357 15.39 2.82 25.08
CA TRP A 357 15.09 2.47 26.46
C TRP A 357 16.34 2.59 27.34
N ALA A 358 16.16 2.96 28.61
CA ALA A 358 17.28 3.01 29.57
C ALA A 358 18.00 1.66 29.72
N GLN A 359 17.24 0.58 29.52
CA GLN A 359 17.76 -0.78 29.43
C GLN A 359 16.78 -1.63 28.62
N PHE A 360 17.31 -2.55 27.82
CA PHE A 360 16.56 -3.57 27.12
C PHE A 360 17.21 -4.94 27.36
N ASN A 361 16.45 -5.90 27.88
CA ASN A 361 16.88 -7.27 28.10
C ASN A 361 15.88 -8.23 27.45
N ASN A 362 16.38 -9.39 27.02
CA ASN A 362 15.59 -10.57 26.62
C ASN A 362 14.56 -10.29 25.51
N LEU A 363 14.93 -10.57 24.26
CA LEU A 363 14.02 -10.64 23.14
C LEU A 363 13.70 -12.10 22.83
N ASN A 364 12.45 -12.49 23.02
CA ASN A 364 11.91 -13.78 22.64
C ASN A 364 11.07 -13.60 21.37
N ILE A 365 11.35 -14.41 20.35
CA ILE A 365 10.64 -14.34 19.06
C ILE A 365 10.04 -15.71 18.77
N GLU A 366 8.77 -15.74 18.38
CA GLU A 366 8.05 -16.93 17.93
C GLU A 366 7.43 -16.66 16.55
N ILE A 367 7.67 -17.56 15.60
CA ILE A 367 7.04 -17.54 14.28
C ILE A 367 6.22 -18.82 14.12
N ILE A 368 4.91 -18.64 13.97
CA ILE A 368 3.96 -19.71 13.65
C ILE A 368 3.63 -19.59 12.16
N PRO A 369 4.28 -20.37 11.28
CA PRO A 369 4.11 -20.23 9.85
C PRO A 369 2.75 -20.79 9.39
N PRO A 370 2.24 -20.35 8.23
CA PRO A 370 1.02 -20.90 7.66
C PRO A 370 1.27 -22.27 7.04
N VAL A 371 0.19 -22.97 6.67
CA VAL A 371 0.28 -24.27 5.99
C VAL A 371 0.87 -24.13 4.58
N GLU A 372 0.62 -23.02 3.89
CA GLU A 372 1.04 -22.81 2.49
C GLU A 372 2.53 -22.43 2.35
N ALA A 373 3.15 -21.91 3.41
CA ALA A 373 4.56 -21.51 3.44
C ALA A 373 5.21 -21.87 4.79
N PRO A 374 5.36 -23.17 5.11
CA PRO A 374 5.71 -23.64 6.45
C PRO A 374 7.20 -23.53 6.79
N PHE A 375 8.06 -23.12 5.84
CA PHE A 375 9.50 -23.16 6.01
C PHE A 375 10.12 -21.77 6.07
N LEU A 376 10.88 -21.51 7.13
CA LEU A 376 11.73 -20.34 7.27
C LEU A 376 13.02 -20.54 6.48
N ILE A 377 13.21 -19.79 5.40
CA ILE A 377 14.34 -19.99 4.46
C ILE A 377 15.41 -18.89 4.56
N LYS A 378 15.08 -17.75 5.15
CA LYS A 378 15.99 -16.61 5.38
C LYS A 378 15.58 -15.90 6.66
N SER A 379 16.54 -15.46 7.46
CA SER A 379 16.31 -14.53 8.55
C SER A 379 17.58 -13.78 8.93
N THR A 380 17.45 -12.58 9.51
CA THR A 380 18.53 -11.84 10.15
C THR A 380 18.87 -12.40 11.55
N VAL A 381 18.01 -13.24 12.12
CA VAL A 381 18.21 -13.90 13.42
C VAL A 381 18.27 -15.42 13.25
N GLU A 382 19.07 -16.10 14.07
CA GLU A 382 19.10 -17.57 14.12
C GLU A 382 17.91 -18.12 14.91
N PHE A 383 17.11 -18.96 14.27
CA PHE A 383 15.94 -19.62 14.88
C PHE A 383 16.18 -21.11 15.12
N THR A 384 15.57 -21.62 16.19
CA THR A 384 15.44 -23.05 16.47
C THR A 384 14.07 -23.54 16.01
N LEU A 385 14.03 -24.64 15.25
CA LEU A 385 12.80 -25.32 14.88
C LEU A 385 12.30 -26.17 16.05
N GLU A 386 11.17 -25.79 16.63
CA GLU A 386 10.49 -26.53 17.68
C GLU A 386 9.54 -27.59 17.10
N LYS A 387 8.87 -28.33 18.00
CA LYS A 387 7.78 -29.24 17.61
C LYS A 387 6.66 -28.44 16.93
N ASP A 388 5.94 -29.10 16.02
CA ASP A 388 4.79 -28.52 15.29
C ASP A 388 5.13 -27.39 14.30
N ARG A 389 6.40 -27.28 13.87
CA ARG A 389 6.90 -26.30 12.88
C ARG A 389 6.89 -24.84 13.34
N ILE A 390 6.96 -24.63 14.64
CA ILE A 390 7.12 -23.31 15.23
C ILE A 390 8.62 -22.98 15.25
N TYR A 391 8.99 -21.76 14.87
CA TYR A 391 10.37 -21.28 14.95
C TYR A 391 10.50 -20.34 16.13
N THR A 392 11.49 -20.57 17.00
CA THR A 392 11.74 -19.74 18.18
C THR A 392 13.16 -19.20 18.20
N ALA A 393 13.34 -17.99 18.71
CA ALA A 393 14.64 -17.39 19.00
C ALA A 393 14.61 -16.71 20.37
N GLN A 394 15.72 -16.79 21.10
CA GLN A 394 15.91 -16.11 22.38
C GLN A 394 17.23 -15.36 22.33
N LEU A 395 17.17 -14.03 22.43
CA LEU A 395 18.33 -13.16 22.41
C LEU A 395 18.41 -12.43 23.75
N ALA A 396 19.59 -12.39 24.36
CA ALA A 396 19.78 -11.67 25.62
C ALA A 396 19.63 -10.15 25.47
N ASN A 397 19.93 -9.61 24.28
CA ASN A 397 19.87 -8.20 23.93
C ASN A 397 19.32 -8.04 22.50
N LEU A 398 19.07 -6.79 22.09
CA LEU A 398 18.70 -6.47 20.72
C LEU A 398 19.80 -6.88 19.72
N PRO A 399 19.44 -7.43 18.55
CA PRO A 399 20.38 -7.62 17.44
C PRO A 399 20.84 -6.27 16.85
N GLU A 400 21.94 -6.29 16.09
CA GLU A 400 22.46 -5.07 15.42
C GLU A 400 21.56 -4.61 14.26
N GLU A 401 20.89 -5.55 13.60
CA GLU A 401 20.00 -5.31 12.46
C GLU A 401 18.54 -5.51 12.87
N ASP A 402 17.62 -4.87 12.16
CA ASP A 402 16.19 -5.12 12.31
C ASP A 402 15.83 -6.58 11.96
N LEU A 403 14.72 -7.08 12.52
CA LEU A 403 14.28 -8.44 12.22
C LEU A 403 13.68 -8.48 10.82
N SER A 404 14.26 -9.31 9.96
CA SER A 404 13.66 -9.68 8.69
C SER A 404 13.65 -11.19 8.55
N PHE A 405 12.60 -11.75 7.97
CA PHE A 405 12.52 -13.18 7.68
C PHE A 405 11.66 -13.50 6.46
N THR A 406 11.95 -14.63 5.82
CA THR A 406 11.24 -15.10 4.62
C THR A 406 10.71 -16.52 4.82
N LEU A 407 9.41 -16.69 4.58
CA LEU A 407 8.72 -17.98 4.54
C LEU A 407 8.56 -18.48 3.10
N TYR A 408 8.62 -19.80 2.93
CA TYR A 408 8.50 -20.47 1.63
C TYR A 408 7.82 -21.84 1.75
N GLU A 409 7.35 -22.37 0.61
CA GLU A 409 6.65 -23.66 0.53
C GLU A 409 7.57 -24.86 0.77
N ASP A 410 8.86 -24.74 0.45
CA ASP A 410 9.86 -25.81 0.59
C ASP A 410 11.02 -25.38 1.53
N GLU A 411 11.77 -26.34 2.08
CA GLU A 411 12.88 -26.07 3.04
C GLU A 411 14.02 -25.22 2.45
N GLU A 412 14.21 -25.27 1.13
CA GLU A 412 15.23 -24.49 0.43
C GLU A 412 14.79 -24.16 -0.99
N ILE A 413 15.35 -23.09 -1.56
CA ILE A 413 15.11 -22.73 -2.96
C ILE A 413 16.04 -23.56 -3.85
N THR A 414 15.47 -24.49 -4.62
CA THR A 414 16.25 -25.35 -5.50
C THR A 414 16.60 -24.67 -6.83
N PRO A 415 17.60 -25.17 -7.59
CA PRO A 415 17.87 -24.71 -8.94
C PRO A 415 16.69 -24.86 -9.91
N LEU A 416 15.83 -25.86 -9.68
CA LEU A 416 14.59 -26.07 -10.45
C LEU A 416 13.59 -24.95 -10.20
N ASP A 417 13.47 -24.49 -8.95
CA ASP A 417 12.59 -23.36 -8.60
C ASP A 417 13.05 -22.08 -9.28
N LYS A 418 14.37 -21.82 -9.28
CA LYS A 418 14.97 -20.68 -9.98
C LYS A 418 14.80 -20.76 -11.49
N ALA A 419 14.96 -21.95 -12.07
CA ALA A 419 14.72 -22.16 -13.49
C ALA A 419 13.24 -21.94 -13.85
N SER A 420 12.31 -22.43 -13.01
CA SER A 420 10.87 -22.21 -13.14
C SER A 420 10.52 -20.72 -13.05
N GLY A 421 11.05 -20.00 -12.05
CA GLY A 421 10.86 -18.56 -11.89
C GLY A 421 11.41 -17.76 -13.07
N ALA A 422 12.63 -18.08 -13.55
CA ALA A 422 13.20 -17.44 -14.73
C ALA A 422 12.35 -17.69 -15.99
N PHE A 423 11.80 -18.89 -16.14
CA PHE A 423 10.94 -19.24 -17.26
C PHE A 423 9.60 -18.49 -17.19
N GLN A 424 8.97 -18.44 -16.01
CA GLN A 424 7.76 -17.65 -15.76
C GLN A 424 7.99 -16.16 -15.97
N ARG A 425 9.14 -15.62 -15.58
CA ARG A 425 9.50 -14.22 -15.84
C ARG A 425 9.64 -13.92 -17.32
N ASN A 426 10.29 -14.80 -18.08
CA ASN A 426 10.57 -14.58 -19.50
C ASN A 426 9.37 -14.83 -20.41
N PHE A 427 8.50 -15.78 -20.03
CA PHE A 427 7.41 -16.25 -20.88
C PHE A 427 6.02 -16.00 -20.29
N GLY A 428 5.93 -15.55 -19.04
CA GLY A 428 4.68 -15.27 -18.35
C GLY A 428 3.72 -16.45 -18.42
N TYR A 429 2.47 -16.16 -18.78
CA TYR A 429 1.42 -17.14 -18.99
C TYR A 429 1.73 -18.16 -20.12
N PHE A 430 2.62 -17.84 -21.06
CA PHE A 430 3.00 -18.78 -22.14
C PHE A 430 3.92 -19.91 -21.65
N THR A 431 4.33 -19.88 -20.38
CA THR A 431 5.20 -20.89 -19.77
C THR A 431 4.74 -22.33 -20.04
N PRO A 432 3.49 -22.73 -19.77
CA PRO A 432 3.04 -24.10 -20.02
C PRO A 432 3.05 -24.47 -21.50
N LEU A 433 2.76 -23.52 -22.39
CA LEU A 433 2.74 -23.73 -23.84
C LEU A 433 4.15 -23.97 -24.39
N ILE A 434 5.14 -23.23 -23.91
CA ILE A 434 6.53 -23.38 -24.36
C ILE A 434 7.15 -24.66 -23.79
N ILE A 435 6.86 -25.01 -22.54
CA ILE A 435 7.23 -26.32 -21.98
C ILE A 435 6.62 -27.45 -22.81
N GLY A 436 5.33 -27.35 -23.15
CA GLY A 436 4.65 -28.31 -24.01
C GLY A 436 5.30 -28.41 -25.39
N ALA A 437 5.63 -27.29 -26.03
CA ALA A 437 6.31 -27.26 -27.32
C ALA A 437 7.70 -27.91 -27.26
N LEU A 438 8.49 -27.65 -26.21
CA LEU A 438 9.80 -28.26 -26.01
C LEU A 438 9.70 -29.78 -25.81
N ILE A 439 8.73 -30.27 -25.05
CA ILE A 439 8.48 -31.71 -24.86
C ILE A 439 8.13 -32.38 -26.19
N ILE A 440 7.26 -31.75 -26.99
CA ILE A 440 6.89 -32.24 -28.32
C ILE A 440 8.12 -32.29 -29.23
N LEU A 441 8.93 -31.24 -29.27
CA LEU A 441 10.17 -31.20 -30.07
C LEU A 441 11.16 -32.29 -29.65
N LEU A 442 11.31 -32.53 -28.34
CA LEU A 442 12.20 -33.56 -27.80
C LEU A 442 11.70 -34.97 -28.16
N PHE A 443 10.40 -35.22 -28.04
CA PHE A 443 9.78 -36.47 -28.46
C PHE A 443 9.96 -36.72 -29.97
N VAL A 444 9.72 -35.72 -30.81
CA VAL A 444 9.97 -35.80 -32.26
C VAL A 444 11.44 -36.11 -32.55
N GLY A 445 12.38 -35.45 -31.85
CA GLY A 445 13.80 -35.73 -31.94
C GLY A 445 14.15 -37.19 -31.62
N LEU A 446 13.63 -37.73 -30.50
CA LEU A 446 13.82 -39.12 -30.10
C LEU A 446 13.26 -40.11 -31.12
N VAL A 447 12.07 -39.84 -31.68
CA VAL A 447 11.47 -40.66 -32.74
C VAL A 447 12.35 -40.66 -33.99
N ILE A 448 12.88 -39.51 -34.41
CA ILE A 448 13.80 -39.41 -35.56
C ILE A 448 15.08 -40.22 -35.30
N ILE A 449 15.66 -40.14 -34.10
CA ILE A 449 16.85 -40.91 -33.71
C ILE A 449 16.55 -42.41 -33.75
N ALA A 450 15.42 -42.84 -33.18
CA ALA A 450 15.00 -44.24 -33.19
C ALA A 450 14.79 -44.77 -34.62
N ILE A 451 14.16 -43.99 -35.49
CA ILE A 451 13.99 -44.33 -36.91
C ILE A 451 15.35 -44.47 -37.60
N LYS A 452 16.27 -43.51 -37.40
CA LYS A 452 17.63 -43.58 -37.99
C LYS A 452 18.44 -44.77 -37.45
N TYR A 453 18.32 -45.07 -36.16
CA TYR A 453 18.97 -46.22 -35.54
C TYR A 453 18.44 -47.55 -36.10
N TYR A 454 17.12 -47.66 -36.24
CA TYR A 454 16.47 -48.83 -36.84
C TYR A 454 16.86 -49.01 -38.32
N GLN A 455 16.93 -47.92 -39.08
CA GLN A 455 17.38 -47.94 -40.47
C GLN A 455 18.87 -48.33 -40.60
N ARG A 456 19.75 -47.85 -39.71
CA ARG A 456 21.17 -48.27 -39.68
C ARG A 456 21.35 -49.74 -39.33
N ARG A 457 20.55 -50.30 -38.41
CA ARG A 457 20.57 -51.74 -38.09
C ARG A 457 20.07 -52.63 -39.23
N ARG A 458 19.19 -52.13 -40.10
CA ARG A 458 18.72 -52.84 -41.30
C ARG A 458 19.63 -52.67 -42.52
N GLY A 459 20.41 -51.59 -42.58
CA GLY A 459 21.37 -51.34 -43.67
C GLY A 459 22.76 -51.95 -43.45
N GLY A 460 22.94 -52.76 -42.41
CA GLY A 460 24.16 -53.52 -42.12
C GLY A 460 24.01 -55.01 -42.40
N PHE A 461 23.42 -55.35 -43.54
CA PHE A 461 23.47 -56.67 -44.18
C PHE A 461 23.91 -56.51 -45.63
#